data_AF-A0A077Z4Z0-F1
#
_entry.id   AF-A0A077Z4Z0-F1
#
_cell.length_a   1.000
_cell.length_b   1.000
_cell.length_c   1.000
_cell.angle_alpha   90.00
_cell.angle_beta   90.00
_cell.angle_gamma   90.00
#
_symmetry.space_group_name_H-M   'P 1'
#
loop_
_entity.id
_entity.type
_entity.pdbx_description
1 polymer ?
#
loop_
_entity_poly.entity_id
_entity_poly.type
_entity_poly.pdbx_seq_one_letter_code
_entity_poly.pdbx_strand_id
1 'polypeptide(L)'
;MLFRSTDGSANGSPGESSLNSLELEAIAAVHELHFAVRDISVSDLLPRTSELIFLNITTLEGQAYCIELTMKGWRVTSLRHDCMNGDLAHLDLHTLYFETVYSLMDTISACYRQRFTDLLALRLRQVQAMSASDSHLMSMPEDLSCSDSSIEVFCIEFCFRANFALIWPF
;
A
#
# COMPACT_ATOMS: atom_id res chain seq x y z
N MET A 1 -24.88 59.12 6.57
CA MET A 1 -23.61 59.24 5.82
C MET A 1 -22.58 58.36 6.51
N LEU A 2 -22.08 57.37 5.76
CA LEU A 2 -20.91 56.49 5.99
C LEU A 2 -20.87 55.68 7.29
N PHE A 3 -21.57 54.54 7.29
CA PHE A 3 -21.19 53.39 8.09
C PHE A 3 -20.10 52.59 7.34
N ARG A 4 -18.93 52.43 7.98
CA ARG A 4 -17.89 51.46 7.63
C ARG A 4 -18.03 50.23 8.53
N SER A 5 -17.69 49.06 7.96
CA SER A 5 -17.19 47.81 8.59
C SER A 5 -17.93 46.56 8.13
N THR A 6 -17.21 45.43 8.22
CA THR A 6 -17.46 44.05 7.78
C THR A 6 -16.95 43.74 6.37
N ASP A 7 -16.23 42.66 6.10
CA ASP A 7 -15.60 41.63 6.92
C ASP A 7 -14.73 40.76 5.99
N GLY A 8 -13.85 39.94 6.57
CA GLY A 8 -13.37 38.72 5.90
C GLY A 8 -11.89 38.67 5.54
N SER A 9 -11.00 38.79 6.53
CA SER A 9 -9.64 38.28 6.42
C SER A 9 -9.64 36.82 6.88
N ALA A 10 -9.63 35.89 5.93
CA ALA A 10 -9.38 34.47 6.18
C ALA A 10 -7.87 34.24 6.32
N ASN A 11 -7.40 34.11 7.57
CA ASN A 11 -6.09 33.56 7.90
C ASN A 11 -6.13 32.05 7.63
N GLY A 12 -5.55 31.59 6.52
CA GLY A 12 -5.25 30.19 6.27
C GLY A 12 -3.84 29.86 6.77
N SER A 13 -3.76 29.00 7.78
CA SER A 13 -2.50 28.48 8.34
C SER A 13 -1.66 27.80 7.26
N PRO A 14 -0.36 28.11 7.14
CA PRO A 14 0.54 27.42 6.23
C PRO A 14 1.06 26.13 6.88
N GLY A 15 0.95 24.98 6.21
CA GLY A 15 1.95 23.90 6.37
C GLY A 15 1.48 22.47 6.60
N GLU A 16 0.19 22.19 6.77
CA GLU A 16 -0.28 20.79 6.76
C GLU A 16 -0.41 20.33 5.31
N SER A 17 0.61 19.64 4.81
CA SER A 17 0.59 18.99 3.50
C SER A 17 -0.43 17.85 3.52
N SER A 18 -1.70 18.19 3.28
CA SER A 18 -2.77 17.24 3.07
C SER A 18 -2.39 16.31 1.92
N LEU A 19 -2.05 15.06 2.24
CA LEU A 19 -1.78 14.03 1.24
C LEU A 19 -3.00 13.92 0.32
N ASN A 20 -2.76 13.88 -0.98
CA ASN A 20 -3.84 13.69 -1.94
C ASN A 20 -4.31 12.22 -1.96
N SER A 21 -5.45 11.96 -2.59
CA SER A 21 -6.06 10.63 -2.63
C SER A 21 -5.12 9.55 -3.17
N LEU A 22 -4.34 9.83 -4.22
CA LEU A 22 -3.42 8.85 -4.79
C LEU A 22 -2.22 8.60 -3.88
N GLU A 23 -1.76 9.60 -3.15
CA GLU A 23 -0.66 9.42 -2.20
C GLU A 23 -1.07 8.50 -1.06
N LEU A 24 -2.28 8.67 -0.52
CA LEU A 24 -2.84 7.77 0.48
C LEU A 24 -3.00 6.34 -0.06
N GLU A 25 -3.46 6.20 -1.31
CA GLU A 25 -3.61 4.91 -1.97
C GLU A 25 -2.25 4.22 -2.24
N ALA A 26 -1.24 4.98 -2.67
CA ALA A 26 0.12 4.45 -2.85
C ALA A 26 0.71 3.97 -1.52
N ILE A 27 0.52 4.74 -0.43
CA ILE A 27 0.97 4.36 0.91
C ILE A 27 0.26 3.09 1.39
N ALA A 28 -1.07 3.01 1.19
CA ALA A 28 -1.85 1.83 1.54
C ALA A 28 -1.33 0.60 0.78
N ALA A 29 -1.09 0.70 -0.53
CA ALA A 29 -0.59 -0.41 -1.33
C ALA A 29 0.80 -0.89 -0.89
N VAL A 30 1.72 0.02 -0.57
CA VAL A 30 3.05 -0.33 -0.04
C VAL A 30 2.91 -1.13 1.24
N HIS A 31 2.07 -0.67 2.17
CA HIS A 31 1.84 -1.34 3.45
C HIS A 31 1.17 -2.71 3.27
N GLU A 32 0.11 -2.77 2.47
CA GLU A 32 -0.72 -3.96 2.29
C GLU A 32 -0.01 -5.06 1.51
N LEU A 33 0.86 -4.73 0.57
CA LEU A 33 1.51 -5.72 -0.29
C LEU A 33 2.88 -6.18 0.22
N HIS A 34 3.49 -5.46 1.16
CA HIS A 34 4.86 -5.73 1.61
C HIS A 34 5.09 -7.20 2.01
N PHE A 35 4.10 -7.85 2.64
CA PHE A 35 4.21 -9.26 3.06
C PHE A 35 4.31 -10.28 1.91
N ALA A 36 3.90 -9.91 0.70
CA ALA A 36 3.74 -10.81 -0.45
C ALA A 36 4.62 -10.45 -1.66
N VAL A 37 5.59 -9.56 -1.47
CA VAL A 37 6.56 -9.13 -2.48
C VAL A 37 7.97 -9.17 -1.91
N ARG A 38 8.99 -9.09 -2.76
CA ARG A 38 10.38 -8.95 -2.32
C ARG A 38 10.70 -7.51 -1.95
N ASP A 39 10.16 -6.56 -2.71
CA ASP A 39 10.33 -5.12 -2.50
C ASP A 39 9.15 -4.38 -3.12
N ILE A 40 8.72 -3.29 -2.48
CA ILE A 40 7.74 -2.34 -3.00
C ILE A 40 8.05 -0.94 -2.49
N SER A 41 8.08 0.03 -3.40
CA SER A 41 8.40 1.43 -3.07
C SER A 41 7.79 2.39 -4.08
N VAL A 42 7.61 3.65 -3.66
CA VAL A 42 7.33 4.75 -4.60
C VAL A 42 8.61 5.08 -5.35
N SER A 43 8.54 5.31 -6.67
CA SER A 43 9.71 5.68 -7.46
C SER A 43 10.23 7.06 -7.07
N ASP A 44 11.54 7.15 -6.78
CA ASP A 44 12.23 8.41 -6.51
C ASP A 44 12.68 9.13 -7.80
N LEU A 45 12.66 8.43 -8.94
CA LEU A 45 13.23 8.90 -10.21
C LEU A 45 12.17 9.40 -11.20
N LEU A 46 10.93 8.92 -11.08
CA LEU A 46 9.85 9.27 -11.98
C LEU A 46 8.95 10.40 -11.43
N PRO A 47 8.25 11.14 -12.30
CA PRO A 47 7.41 12.26 -11.87
C PRO A 47 6.32 11.81 -10.90
N ARG A 48 6.22 12.50 -9.77
CA ARG A 48 5.13 12.36 -8.79
C ARG A 48 4.28 13.62 -8.80
N THR A 49 3.01 13.50 -9.15
CA THR A 49 2.03 14.59 -9.15
C THR A 49 0.78 14.17 -8.37
N SER A 50 -0.18 15.09 -8.22
CA SER A 50 -1.48 14.77 -7.59
C SER A 50 -2.37 13.84 -8.39
N GLU A 51 -2.01 13.55 -9.65
CA GLU A 51 -2.81 12.75 -10.58
C GLU A 51 -2.08 11.49 -11.08
N LEU A 52 -0.77 11.38 -10.78
CA LEU A 52 0.10 10.31 -11.25
C LEU A 52 1.20 10.03 -10.23
N ILE A 53 1.30 8.78 -9.79
CA ILE A 53 2.37 8.29 -8.92
C ILE A 53 2.96 7.03 -9.54
N PHE A 54 4.29 6.92 -9.57
CA PHE A 54 4.96 5.69 -9.98
C PHE A 54 5.40 4.88 -8.78
N LEU A 55 5.21 3.56 -8.86
CA LEU A 55 5.67 2.59 -7.89
C LEU A 55 6.56 1.55 -8.56
N ASN A 56 7.54 1.07 -7.82
CA ASN A 56 8.36 -0.06 -8.19
C ASN A 56 7.96 -1.26 -7.33
N ILE A 57 7.77 -2.41 -7.99
CA ILE A 57 7.52 -3.68 -7.31
C ILE A 57 8.54 -4.69 -7.78
N THR A 58 9.10 -5.46 -6.85
CA THR A 58 9.81 -6.71 -7.14
C THR A 58 9.01 -7.86 -6.58
N THR A 59 8.51 -8.73 -7.44
CA THR A 59 7.73 -9.89 -6.99
C THR A 59 8.61 -10.92 -6.28
N LEU A 60 8.01 -11.88 -5.59
CA LEU A 60 8.76 -12.94 -4.92
C LEU A 60 9.56 -13.80 -5.91
N GLU A 61 9.06 -13.95 -7.13
CA GLU A 61 9.72 -14.59 -8.28
C GLU A 61 10.93 -13.80 -8.79
N GLY A 62 11.13 -12.56 -8.32
CA GLY A 62 12.25 -11.70 -8.71
C GLY A 62 12.00 -10.87 -9.97
N GLN A 63 10.76 -10.80 -10.46
CA GLN A 63 10.40 -9.95 -11.59
C GLN A 63 10.21 -8.51 -11.11
N ALA A 64 10.77 -7.55 -11.84
CA ALA A 64 10.66 -6.13 -11.55
C ALA A 64 9.59 -5.50 -12.42
N TYR A 65 8.80 -4.60 -11.83
CA TYR A 65 7.77 -3.84 -12.52
C TYR A 65 7.84 -2.38 -12.08
N CYS A 66 7.69 -1.47 -13.05
CA CYS A 66 7.26 -0.11 -12.76
C CYS A 66 5.76 -0.01 -13.05
N ILE A 67 5.03 0.61 -12.15
CA ILE A 67 3.58 0.71 -12.15
C ILE A 67 3.22 2.18 -12.03
N GLU A 68 2.28 2.65 -12.84
CA GLU A 68 1.63 3.93 -12.60
C GLU A 68 0.31 3.73 -11.84
N LEU A 69 0.09 4.61 -10.88
CA LEU A 69 -1.17 4.83 -10.18
C LEU A 69 -1.74 6.16 -10.64
N THR A 70 -2.96 6.12 -11.16
CA THR A 70 -3.73 7.30 -11.61
C THR A 70 -5.18 7.17 -11.15
N MET A 71 -6.00 8.19 -11.36
CA MET A 71 -7.45 8.12 -11.13
C MET A 71 -8.17 7.04 -11.96
N LYS A 72 -7.54 6.53 -13.03
CA LYS A 72 -8.07 5.41 -13.83
C LYS A 72 -7.81 4.04 -13.20
N GLY A 73 -6.93 3.98 -12.20
CA GLY A 73 -6.45 2.75 -11.59
C GLY A 73 -4.95 2.52 -11.82
N TRP A 74 -4.57 1.25 -11.77
CA TRP A 74 -3.19 0.76 -11.73
C TRP A 74 -2.77 0.18 -13.08
N ARG A 75 -1.60 0.55 -13.61
CA ARG A 75 -1.11 0.01 -14.89
C ARG A 75 0.38 -0.28 -14.84
N VAL A 76 0.81 -1.41 -15.40
CA VAL A 76 2.23 -1.71 -15.57
C VAL A 76 2.82 -0.82 -16.67
N THR A 77 3.76 0.05 -16.34
CA THR A 77 4.43 0.92 -17.32
C THR A 77 5.67 0.28 -17.92
N SER A 78 6.36 -0.59 -17.18
CA SER A 78 7.48 -1.36 -17.72
C SER A 78 7.82 -2.58 -16.86
N LEU A 79 8.63 -3.48 -17.42
CA LEU A 79 9.18 -4.66 -16.74
C LEU A 79 10.54 -4.38 -16.06
N ARG A 80 10.79 -3.12 -15.72
CA ARG A 80 12.00 -2.67 -15.00
C ARG A 80 11.61 -1.56 -14.03
N HIS A 81 12.34 -1.42 -12.93
CA HIS A 81 12.14 -0.25 -12.06
C HIS A 81 12.47 1.05 -12.78
N ASP A 82 11.78 2.12 -12.37
CA ASP A 82 12.04 3.50 -12.79
C ASP A 82 12.03 3.73 -14.30
N CYS A 83 11.22 2.96 -15.02
CA CYS A 83 11.13 3.02 -16.47
C CYS A 83 9.66 3.13 -16.90
N MET A 84 9.40 4.05 -17.84
CA MET A 84 8.07 4.27 -18.41
C MET A 84 7.89 3.62 -19.79
N ASN A 85 8.95 2.97 -20.29
CA ASN A 85 8.94 2.37 -21.62
C ASN A 85 8.35 0.96 -21.52
N GLY A 86 7.08 0.84 -21.89
CA GLY A 86 6.43 -0.46 -22.04
C GLY A 86 7.12 -1.32 -23.09
N ASP A 87 6.94 -2.63 -22.97
CA ASP A 87 7.41 -3.60 -23.96
C ASP A 87 6.32 -3.82 -25.03
N LEU A 88 6.67 -3.61 -26.30
CA LEU A 88 5.76 -3.86 -27.43
C LEU A 88 5.34 -5.34 -27.53
N ALA A 89 6.14 -6.26 -27.00
CA ALA A 89 5.78 -7.69 -26.97
C ALA A 89 4.67 -8.00 -25.96
N HIS A 90 4.46 -7.14 -24.96
CA HIS A 90 3.48 -7.31 -23.89
C HIS A 90 2.51 -6.12 -23.84
N LEU A 91 2.10 -5.63 -25.02
CA LEU A 91 1.28 -4.43 -25.15
C LEU A 91 -0.02 -4.49 -24.33
N ASP A 92 -0.66 -5.65 -24.26
CA ASP A 92 -1.89 -5.85 -23.49
C ASP A 92 -1.68 -5.54 -22.00
N LEU A 93 -0.55 -5.99 -21.43
CA LEU A 93 -0.21 -5.72 -20.02
C LEU A 93 0.09 -4.23 -19.79
N HIS A 94 0.71 -3.56 -20.77
CA HIS A 94 1.11 -2.16 -20.66
C HIS A 94 0.00 -1.16 -20.99
N THR A 95 -1.15 -1.62 -21.47
CA THR A 95 -2.31 -0.79 -21.82
C THR A 95 -3.51 -1.02 -20.91
N LEU A 96 -3.53 -2.13 -20.16
CA LEU A 96 -4.60 -2.49 -19.24
C LEU A 96 -4.48 -1.75 -17.90
N TYR A 97 -5.54 -1.02 -17.54
CA TYR A 97 -5.72 -0.51 -16.19
C TYR A 97 -6.49 -1.52 -15.34
N PHE A 98 -5.95 -1.82 -14.17
CA PHE A 98 -6.57 -2.61 -13.12
C PHE A 98 -7.24 -1.68 -12.13
N GLU A 99 -8.44 -2.04 -11.67
CA GLU A 99 -9.19 -1.23 -10.70
C GLU A 99 -8.52 -1.21 -9.33
N THR A 100 -7.94 -2.33 -8.90
CA THR A 100 -7.30 -2.47 -7.60
C THR A 100 -5.89 -3.03 -7.74
N VAL A 101 -5.00 -2.69 -6.80
CA VAL A 101 -3.65 -3.25 -6.76
C VAL A 101 -3.68 -4.79 -6.61
N TYR A 102 -4.69 -5.32 -5.93
CA TYR A 102 -4.87 -6.78 -5.78
C TYR A 102 -5.12 -7.48 -7.11
N SER A 103 -5.96 -6.90 -7.98
CA SER A 103 -6.24 -7.47 -9.30
C SER A 103 -5.02 -7.40 -10.24
N LEU A 104 -4.22 -6.35 -10.13
CA LEU A 104 -2.93 -6.25 -10.81
C LEU A 104 -1.98 -7.35 -10.31
N MET A 105 -1.81 -7.49 -8.99
CA MET A 105 -0.91 -8.47 -8.38
C MET A 105 -1.33 -9.91 -8.65
N ASP A 106 -2.62 -10.21 -8.70
CA ASP A 106 -3.18 -11.51 -9.09
C ASP A 106 -2.77 -11.90 -10.53
N THR A 107 -2.63 -10.91 -11.41
CA THR A 107 -2.22 -11.10 -12.80
C THR A 107 -0.71 -11.27 -12.94
N ILE A 108 0.10 -10.47 -12.23
CA ILE A 108 1.56 -10.40 -12.46
C ILE A 108 2.39 -11.34 -11.58
N SER A 109 1.87 -11.85 -10.45
CA SER A 109 2.65 -12.69 -9.53
C SER A 109 1.88 -13.91 -9.05
N ALA A 110 2.34 -15.09 -9.45
CA ALA A 110 1.79 -16.37 -9.01
C ALA A 110 2.08 -16.62 -7.52
N CYS A 111 3.26 -16.22 -7.04
CA CYS A 111 3.63 -16.32 -5.63
C CYS A 111 2.79 -15.38 -4.75
N TYR A 112 2.45 -14.18 -5.22
CA TYR A 112 1.50 -13.31 -4.54
C TYR A 112 0.16 -14.04 -4.34
N ARG A 113 -0.41 -14.64 -5.40
CA ARG A 113 -1.68 -15.40 -5.29
C ARG A 113 -1.61 -16.52 -4.26
N GLN A 114 -0.52 -17.27 -4.27
CA GLN A 114 -0.31 -18.36 -3.31
C GLN A 114 -0.23 -17.82 -1.87
N ARG A 115 0.61 -16.80 -1.63
CA ARG A 115 0.76 -16.17 -0.31
C ARG A 115 -0.53 -15.56 0.22
N PHE A 116 -1.28 -14.88 -0.65
CA PHE A 116 -2.57 -14.31 -0.31
C PHE A 116 -3.58 -15.40 0.07
N THR A 117 -3.62 -16.50 -0.69
CA THR A 117 -4.49 -17.65 -0.40
C THR A 117 -4.11 -18.32 0.92
N ASP A 118 -2.82 -18.52 1.18
CA ASP A 118 -2.33 -19.12 2.43
C ASP A 118 -2.67 -18.25 3.64
N LEU A 119 -2.51 -16.93 3.51
CA LEU A 119 -2.88 -15.97 4.55
C LEU A 119 -4.40 -16.02 4.81
N LEU A 120 -5.21 -16.01 3.75
CA LEU A 120 -6.66 -16.11 3.89
C LEU A 120 -7.08 -17.41 4.57
N ALA A 121 -6.49 -18.55 4.18
CA ALA A 121 -6.75 -19.85 4.80
C ALA A 121 -6.32 -19.90 6.27
N LEU A 122 -5.22 -19.23 6.63
CA LEU A 122 -4.81 -19.08 8.03
C LEU A 122 -5.82 -18.25 8.83
N ARG A 123 -6.23 -17.08 8.31
CA ARG A 123 -7.21 -16.22 8.97
C ARG A 123 -8.58 -16.88 9.12
N LEU A 124 -9.05 -17.59 8.11
CA LEU A 124 -10.30 -18.37 8.18
C LEU A 124 -10.24 -19.43 9.28
N ARG A 125 -9.12 -20.15 9.41
CA ARG A 125 -8.93 -21.13 10.50
C ARG A 125 -8.92 -20.49 11.88
N GLN A 126 -8.32 -19.30 12.02
CA GLN A 126 -8.34 -18.56 13.28
C GLN A 126 -9.76 -18.16 13.69
N VAL A 127 -10.54 -17.62 12.74
CA VAL A 127 -11.95 -17.25 12.98
C VAL A 127 -12.80 -18.48 13.35
N GLN A 128 -12.57 -19.63 12.69
CA GLN A 128 -13.26 -20.88 13.01
C GLN A 128 -12.86 -21.45 14.38
N ALA A 129 -11.60 -21.32 14.78
CA ALA A 129 -11.15 -21.74 16.11
C ALA A 129 -11.77 -20.88 17.20
N MET A 130 -11.85 -19.56 17.00
CA MET A 130 -12.47 -18.63 17.95
C MET A 130 -13.96 -18.92 18.15
N SER A 131 -14.69 -19.25 17.08
CA SER A 131 -16.11 -19.62 17.21
C SER A 131 -16.34 -20.97 17.88
N ALA A 132 -15.38 -21.90 17.81
CA ALA A 132 -15.45 -23.17 18.53
C ALA A 132 -15.14 -23.02 20.04
N SER A 133 -14.16 -22.17 20.38
CA SER A 133 -13.76 -21.92 21.77
C SER A 133 -14.83 -21.21 22.62
N ASP A 134 -15.73 -20.43 22.00
CA ASP A 134 -16.85 -19.79 22.72
C ASP A 134 -17.92 -20.79 23.22
N SER A 135 -17.82 -22.08 22.88
CA SER A 135 -18.83 -23.08 23.24
C SER A 135 -18.40 -24.10 24.31
N HIS A 136 -17.14 -24.11 24.78
CA HIS A 136 -16.68 -25.10 25.77
C HIS A 136 -15.42 -24.65 26.56
N LEU A 137 -15.53 -24.58 27.89
CA LEU A 137 -14.47 -24.31 28.91
C LEU A 137 -14.05 -22.83 29.04
N MET A 138 -14.30 -22.12 30.16
CA MET A 138 -13.91 -22.46 31.55
C MET A 138 -12.39 -22.75 31.62
N SER A 139 -11.67 -22.00 32.46
CA SER A 139 -10.21 -22.08 32.75
C SER A 139 -9.22 -21.70 31.63
N MET A 140 -8.69 -20.48 31.77
CA MET A 140 -7.45 -19.99 31.16
C MET A 140 -6.23 -20.78 31.69
N PRO A 141 -5.29 -21.17 30.82
CA PRO A 141 -3.89 -21.15 31.15
C PRO A 141 -3.28 -19.83 30.66
N GLU A 142 -2.63 -19.13 31.58
CA GLU A 142 -1.61 -18.13 31.30
C GLU A 142 -0.50 -18.79 30.44
N ASP A 143 0.28 -17.98 29.72
CA ASP A 143 1.51 -18.36 29.00
C ASP A 143 1.38 -18.62 27.49
N LEU A 144 1.00 -17.61 26.69
CA LEU A 144 1.50 -17.54 25.31
C LEU A 144 1.73 -16.07 24.89
N SER A 145 2.88 -15.56 25.29
CA SER A 145 3.49 -14.38 24.68
C SER A 145 3.93 -14.72 23.26
N CYS A 146 3.21 -14.23 22.25
CA CYS A 146 3.76 -14.19 20.90
C CYS A 146 4.24 -12.76 20.65
N SER A 147 5.54 -12.55 20.79
CA SER A 147 6.23 -11.34 20.35
C SER A 147 6.25 -11.33 18.82
N ASP A 148 5.32 -10.60 18.19
CA ASP A 148 5.42 -10.30 16.76
C ASP A 148 6.35 -9.09 16.58
N SER A 149 7.65 -9.34 16.70
CA SER A 149 8.70 -8.34 16.49
C SER A 149 8.98 -8.05 15.01
N SER A 150 8.19 -8.58 14.07
CA SER A 150 8.42 -8.41 12.63
C SER A 150 7.68 -7.21 12.04
N ILE A 151 6.70 -6.63 12.75
CA ILE A 151 5.92 -5.48 12.29
C ILE A 151 6.54 -4.14 12.74
N GLU A 152 7.13 -4.08 13.94
CA GLU A 152 7.73 -2.84 14.47
C GLU A 152 9.02 -2.41 13.75
N VAL A 153 9.84 -3.36 13.28
CA VAL A 153 11.12 -3.02 12.60
C VAL A 153 10.87 -2.33 11.27
N PHE A 154 9.79 -2.68 10.58
CA PHE A 154 9.45 -2.09 9.28
C PHE A 154 8.93 -0.66 9.40
N CYS A 155 8.21 -0.34 10.48
CA CYS A 155 7.79 1.03 10.78
C CYS A 155 8.98 1.97 10.95
N ILE A 156 10.09 1.51 11.53
CA ILE A 156 11.28 2.34 11.74
C ILE A 156 12.01 2.59 10.42
N GLU A 157 12.20 1.58 9.59
CA GLU A 157 12.97 1.71 8.34
C GLU A 157 12.20 2.51 7.27
N PHE A 158 10.87 2.37 7.23
CA PHE A 158 10.02 3.14 6.32
C PHE A 158 9.81 4.59 6.77
N CYS A 159 9.67 4.84 8.07
CA CYS A 159 9.65 6.22 8.61
C CYS A 159 10.95 6.98 8.26
N PHE A 160 12.09 6.30 8.22
CA PHE A 160 13.38 6.94 7.95
C PHE A 160 13.57 7.34 6.48
N ARG A 161 12.98 6.61 5.52
CA ARG A 161 13.04 6.98 4.09
C ARG A 161 11.93 7.96 3.67
N ALA A 162 10.79 7.97 4.37
CA ALA A 162 9.64 8.80 3.99
C ALA A 162 9.53 10.15 4.70
N ASN A 163 10.41 10.51 5.64
CA ASN A 163 10.34 11.77 6.41
C ASN A 163 8.98 12.02 7.11
N PHE A 164 8.24 10.95 7.41
CA PHE A 164 6.91 11.00 8.02
C PHE A 164 6.96 10.33 9.40
N ALA A 165 7.09 11.14 10.45
CA ALA A 165 7.13 10.68 11.85
C ALA A 165 5.76 10.75 12.57
N LEU A 166 4.63 10.91 11.85
CA LEU A 166 3.37 11.35 12.47
C LEU A 166 2.09 10.60 12.08
N ILE A 167 2.17 9.45 11.38
CA ILE A 167 0.95 8.76 10.90
C ILE A 167 0.88 7.31 11.39
N TRP A 168 0.97 7.07 12.70
CA TRP A 168 0.09 6.10 13.39
C TRP A 168 0.37 6.07 14.91
N PRO A 169 -0.64 6.20 15.78
CA PRO A 169 -0.61 5.63 17.11
C PRO A 169 -1.28 4.24 17.10
N PHE A 170 -0.74 3.33 17.91
CA PHE A 170 -1.16 1.94 18.19
C PHE A 170 -0.59 0.85 17.30
#